data_AF-A0A817ERC0-F1
#
_entry.id   AF-A0A817ERC0-F1
#
_cell.length_a   1.000
_cell.length_b   1.000
_cell.length_c   1.000
_cell.angle_alpha   90.00
_cell.angle_beta   90.00
_cell.angle_gamma   90.00
#
_symmetry.space_group_name_H-M   'P 1'
#
loop_
_entity.id
_entity.type
_entity.pdbx_description
1 polymer ?
#
loop_
_entity_poly.entity_id
_entity_poly.type
_entity_poly.pdbx_seq_one_letter_code
_entity_poly.pdbx_strand_id
1 'polypeptide(L)'
;MRNGTSIYEREIGKKTAIPITIRQLEALIRIAESLAKMRLSPFADETDVDEALRLFHVSTLSSAGSGNLAGIEGFTTREDQLEIAHIEKQIRRRFVIGSQVSEHAIVQDFIQQNYSERAIYKVLHAMVRRGDVQYRMQRKVLIRVR
;
A
#
# COMPACT_ATOMS: atom_id res chain seq x y z
N MET A 1 12.78 24.09 -5.05
CA MET A 1 12.55 22.69 -4.63
C MET A 1 11.15 22.47 -4.01
N ARG A 2 10.05 22.93 -4.65
CA ARG A 2 8.71 22.93 -4.00
C ARG A 2 7.56 22.38 -4.84
N ASN A 3 7.82 21.87 -6.05
CA ASN A 3 6.75 21.65 -7.04
C ASN A 3 6.25 20.20 -7.13
N GLY A 4 7.08 19.18 -6.82
CA GLY A 4 6.66 17.78 -6.99
C GLY A 4 5.56 17.35 -6.03
N THR A 5 5.74 17.59 -4.72
CA THR A 5 4.76 17.25 -3.69
C THR A 5 3.44 17.99 -3.85
N SER A 6 3.48 19.28 -4.22
CA SER A 6 2.30 20.13 -4.44
C SER A 6 1.43 19.65 -5.62
N ILE A 7 2.04 19.10 -6.68
CA ILE A 7 1.30 18.56 -7.83
C ILE A 7 0.56 17.29 -7.41
N TYR A 8 1.22 16.37 -6.70
CA TYR A 8 0.56 15.15 -6.21
C TYR A 8 -0.49 15.41 -5.12
N GLU A 9 -0.25 16.38 -4.23
CA GLU A 9 -1.26 16.81 -3.24
C GLU A 9 -2.52 17.36 -3.91
N ARG A 10 -2.38 18.06 -5.05
CA ARG A 10 -3.52 18.53 -5.86
C ARG A 10 -4.21 17.40 -6.60
N GLU A 11 -3.49 16.42 -7.13
CA GLU A 11 -4.08 15.29 -7.87
C GLU A 11 -4.81 14.30 -6.96
N ILE A 12 -4.29 14.04 -5.76
CA ILE A 12 -4.83 13.05 -4.83
C ILE A 12 -5.89 13.68 -3.89
N GLY A 13 -5.91 15.02 -3.76
CA GLY A 13 -6.86 15.74 -2.91
C GLY A 13 -6.71 15.48 -1.40
N LYS A 14 -5.74 14.66 -1.00
CA LYS A 14 -5.44 14.30 0.39
C LYS A 14 -3.95 14.51 0.67
N LYS A 15 -3.64 15.23 1.74
CA LYS A 15 -2.27 15.32 2.28
C LYS A 15 -1.88 13.96 2.85
N THR A 16 -1.17 13.16 2.07
CA THR A 16 -0.51 11.95 2.58
C THR A 16 0.76 12.38 3.30
N ALA A 17 0.63 12.76 4.57
CA ALA A 17 1.78 12.96 5.43
C ALA A 17 2.42 11.59 5.71
N ILE A 18 3.39 11.21 4.88
CA ILE A 18 4.18 10.01 5.08
C ILE A 18 5.11 10.28 6.27
N PRO A 19 4.93 9.61 7.41
CA PRO A 19 5.78 9.84 8.56
C PRO A 19 7.20 9.35 8.24
N ILE A 20 8.19 10.22 8.43
CA ILE A 20 9.61 9.84 8.31
C ILE A 20 10.03 9.13 9.59
N THR A 21 10.60 7.93 9.44
CA THR A 21 11.09 7.09 10.53
C THR A 21 12.61 7.05 10.56
N ILE A 22 13.20 6.73 11.72
CA ILE A 22 14.66 6.58 11.88
C ILE A 22 15.22 5.54 10.90
N ARG A 23 14.48 4.47 10.62
CA ARG A 23 14.88 3.45 9.64
C ARG A 23 14.99 4.01 8.21
N GLN A 24 14.14 4.96 7.84
CA GLN A 24 14.24 5.61 6.53
C GLN A 24 15.48 6.51 6.44
N LEU A 25 15.87 7.15 7.54
CA LEU A 25 17.14 7.90 7.60
C LEU A 25 18.35 6.95 7.46
N GLU A 26 18.33 5.81 8.15
CA GLU A 26 19.39 4.79 8.00
C GLU A 26 19.46 4.25 6.56
N ALA A 27 18.30 4.05 5.91
CA ALA A 27 18.25 3.61 4.52
C ALA A 27 18.87 4.63 3.56
N LEU A 28 18.61 5.94 3.77
CA LEU A 28 19.23 7.01 2.99
C LEU A 28 20.75 7.01 3.13
N ILE A 29 21.27 6.88 4.35
CA ILE A 29 22.71 6.79 4.62
C ILE A 29 23.32 5.61 3.86
N ARG A 30 22.65 4.44 3.93
CA ARG A 30 23.12 3.23 3.24
C ARG A 30 23.17 3.38 1.72
N ILE A 31 22.20 4.08 1.13
CA ILE A 31 22.19 4.37 -0.32
C ILE A 31 23.36 5.29 -0.67
N ALA A 32 23.57 6.38 0.09
CA ALA A 32 24.67 7.31 -0.15
C ALA A 32 26.04 6.61 -0.04
N GLU A 33 26.24 5.76 0.97
CA GLU A 33 27.44 4.94 1.09
C GLU A 33 27.62 3.96 -0.07
N SER A 34 26.53 3.35 -0.54
CA SER A 34 26.57 2.45 -1.71
C SER A 34 26.98 3.18 -2.98
N LEU A 35 26.53 4.43 -3.19
CA LEU A 35 26.91 5.26 -4.33
C LEU A 35 28.40 5.65 -4.26
N ALA A 36 28.89 6.03 -3.08
CA ALA A 36 30.32 6.28 -2.85
C ALA A 36 31.18 5.03 -3.14
N LYS A 37 30.73 3.85 -2.67
CA LYS A 37 31.40 2.56 -2.93
C LYS A 37 31.46 2.21 -4.42
N MET A 38 30.41 2.50 -5.19
CA MET A 38 30.41 2.26 -6.64
C MET A 38 31.46 3.12 -7.38
N ARG A 39 31.76 4.32 -6.87
CA ARG A 39 32.84 5.17 -7.36
C ARG A 39 34.22 4.86 -6.74
N LEU A 40 34.31 3.81 -5.91
CA LEU A 40 35.51 3.46 -5.13
C LEU A 40 36.00 4.61 -4.23
N SER A 41 35.09 5.49 -3.80
CA SER A 41 35.40 6.58 -2.87
C SER A 41 35.35 6.08 -1.42
N PRO A 42 36.35 6.41 -0.58
CA PRO A 42 36.32 6.08 0.84
C PRO A 42 35.31 6.92 1.64
N PHE A 43 34.88 8.07 1.10
CA PHE A 43 33.92 8.97 1.75
C PHE A 43 32.77 9.30 0.81
N ALA A 44 31.55 9.36 1.36
CA ALA A 44 30.38 9.87 0.65
C ALA A 44 30.41 11.40 0.63
N ASP A 45 30.07 11.97 -0.53
CA ASP A 45 29.99 13.41 -0.73
C ASP A 45 28.52 13.88 -0.73
N GLU A 46 28.31 15.20 -0.84
CA GLU A 46 26.96 15.78 -0.92
C GLU A 46 26.18 15.26 -2.14
N THR A 47 26.87 14.92 -3.23
CA THR A 47 26.23 14.43 -4.45
C THR A 47 25.63 13.03 -4.28
N ASP A 48 26.25 12.18 -3.45
CA ASP A 48 25.69 10.88 -3.06
C ASP A 48 24.40 11.03 -2.27
N VAL A 49 24.37 12.00 -1.36
CA VAL A 49 23.20 12.27 -0.51
C VAL A 49 22.07 12.86 -1.35
N ASP A 50 22.38 13.80 -2.24
CA ASP A 50 21.40 14.39 -3.16
C ASP A 50 20.76 13.32 -4.06
N GLU A 51 21.57 12.39 -4.57
CA GLU A 51 21.07 11.29 -5.40
C GLU A 51 20.25 10.29 -4.58
N ALA A 52 20.67 9.97 -3.36
CA ALA A 52 19.89 9.14 -2.44
C ALA A 52 18.52 9.76 -2.11
N LEU A 53 18.47 11.07 -1.85
CA LEU A 53 17.23 11.82 -1.61
C LEU A 53 16.34 11.84 -2.85
N ARG A 54 16.93 12.01 -4.04
CA ARG A 54 16.20 11.95 -5.32
C ARG A 54 15.54 10.59 -5.51
N LEU A 55 16.28 9.50 -5.33
CA LEU A 55 15.78 8.13 -5.43
C LEU A 55 14.68 7.86 -4.40
N PHE A 56 14.88 8.31 -3.16
CA PHE A 56 13.90 8.17 -2.08
C PHE A 56 12.60 8.91 -2.39
N HIS A 57 12.65 10.14 -2.89
CA HIS A 57 11.46 10.91 -3.26
C HIS A 57 10.67 10.23 -4.39
N VAL A 58 11.35 9.77 -5.44
CA VAL A 58 10.69 9.08 -6.56
C VAL A 58 10.05 7.76 -6.09
N SER A 59 10.77 6.98 -5.27
CA SER A 59 10.26 5.72 -4.71
C SER A 59 9.06 5.95 -3.79
N THR A 60 9.14 6.95 -2.92
CA THR A 60 8.08 7.27 -1.94
C THR A 60 6.82 7.79 -2.62
N LEU A 61 6.95 8.73 -3.56
CA LEU A 61 5.81 9.27 -4.30
C LEU A 61 5.14 8.22 -5.19
N SER A 62 5.93 7.40 -5.89
CA SER A 62 5.40 6.28 -6.69
C SER A 62 4.66 5.26 -5.83
N SER A 63 5.21 4.92 -4.66
CA SER A 63 4.60 3.97 -3.73
C SER A 63 3.33 4.49 -3.05
N ALA A 64 3.27 5.81 -2.81
CA ALA A 64 2.10 6.48 -2.26
C ALA A 64 0.96 6.57 -3.28
N GLY A 65 1.25 6.96 -4.52
CA GLY A 65 0.26 7.08 -5.59
C GLY A 65 -0.27 5.72 -6.11
N SER A 66 0.55 4.68 -6.08
CA SER A 66 0.15 3.32 -6.49
C SER A 66 -0.70 2.57 -5.46
N GLY A 67 -0.77 3.05 -4.22
CA GLY A 67 -1.50 2.36 -3.15
C GLY A 67 -0.79 1.14 -2.58
N ASN A 68 0.46 0.86 -2.98
CA ASN A 68 1.27 -0.25 -2.43
C ASN A 68 1.56 -0.08 -0.93
N LEU A 69 1.52 1.15 -0.43
CA LEU A 69 1.67 1.49 0.99
C LEU A 69 0.38 1.29 1.79
N ALA A 70 -0.75 1.09 1.11
CA ALA A 70 -2.04 0.90 1.76
C ALA A 70 -2.05 -0.46 2.49
N GLY A 71 -1.85 -0.42 3.80
CA GLY A 71 -1.93 -1.59 4.70
C GLY A 71 -0.70 -1.80 5.56
N ILE A 72 0.34 -0.98 5.38
CA ILE A 72 1.48 -0.91 6.28
C ILE A 72 1.12 0.05 7.42
N GLU A 73 1.39 -0.36 8.67
CA GLU A 73 1.20 0.48 9.84
C GLU A 73 1.96 1.81 9.68
N GLY A 74 1.27 2.93 9.91
CA GLY A 74 1.82 4.28 9.73
C GLY A 74 1.57 4.93 8.36
N PHE A 75 1.06 4.19 7.36
CA PHE A 75 0.82 4.71 6.00
C PHE A 75 -0.64 4.64 5.53
N THR A 76 -1.54 4.14 6.39
CA THR A 76 -2.99 4.17 6.15
C THR A 76 -3.60 5.33 6.93
N THR A 77 -4.44 6.14 6.28
CA THR A 77 -5.17 7.17 7.02
C THR A 77 -6.20 6.51 7.93
N ARG A 78 -6.59 7.20 9.00
CA ARG A 78 -7.63 6.70 9.92
C ARG A 78 -8.96 6.48 9.20
N GLU A 79 -9.25 7.27 8.18
CA GLU A 79 -10.41 7.12 7.31
C GLU A 79 -10.34 5.82 6.50
N ASP A 80 -9.20 5.54 5.87
CA ASP A 80 -9.02 4.30 5.09
C ASP A 80 -9.16 3.06 5.99
N GLN A 81 -8.69 3.13 7.24
CA GLN A 81 -8.84 2.04 8.20
C GLN A 81 -10.31 1.79 8.55
N LEU A 82 -11.12 2.84 8.71
CA LEU A 82 -12.55 2.75 8.96
C LEU A 82 -13.29 2.17 7.75
N GLU A 83 -12.94 2.61 6.54
CA GLU A 83 -13.52 2.09 5.30
C GLU A 83 -13.23 0.60 5.13
N ILE A 84 -11.98 0.17 5.36
CA ILE A 84 -11.56 -1.23 5.31
C ILE A 84 -12.32 -2.07 6.34
N ALA A 85 -12.45 -1.58 7.58
CA ALA A 85 -13.20 -2.29 8.63
C ALA A 85 -14.70 -2.41 8.29
N HIS A 86 -15.27 -1.40 7.64
CA HIS A 86 -16.66 -1.42 7.18
C HIS A 86 -16.88 -2.46 6.08
N ILE A 87 -16.02 -2.44 5.05
CA ILE A 87 -16.04 -3.42 3.95
C ILE A 87 -15.86 -4.84 4.51
N GLU A 88 -14.90 -5.05 5.41
CA GLU A 88 -14.65 -6.36 6.04
C GLU A 88 -15.89 -6.87 6.78
N LYS A 89 -16.56 -6.01 7.55
CA LYS A 89 -17.80 -6.36 8.26
C LYS A 89 -18.93 -6.74 7.31
N GLN A 90 -19.06 -6.05 6.17
CA GLN A 90 -20.07 -6.38 5.17
C GLN A 90 -19.77 -7.69 4.43
N ILE A 91 -18.51 -7.93 4.05
CA ILE A 91 -18.08 -9.19 3.43
C ILE A 91 -18.36 -10.36 4.39
N ARG A 92 -18.00 -10.24 5.68
CA ARG A 92 -18.30 -11.27 6.69
C ARG A 92 -19.79 -11.51 6.92
N ARG A 93 -20.67 -10.52 6.67
CA ARG A 93 -22.12 -10.71 6.80
C ARG A 93 -22.73 -11.43 5.60
N ARG A 94 -22.29 -11.12 4.39
CA ARG A 94 -22.82 -11.72 3.15
C ARG A 94 -22.22 -13.09 2.86
N PHE A 95 -20.93 -13.25 3.13
CA PHE A 95 -20.21 -14.47 2.81
C PHE A 95 -20.23 -15.41 4.01
N VAL A 96 -21.18 -16.34 4.08
CA VAL A 96 -21.32 -17.29 5.21
C VAL A 96 -20.21 -18.34 5.22
N ILE A 97 -19.88 -18.87 6.41
CA ILE A 97 -18.83 -19.89 6.57
C ILE A 97 -19.20 -21.13 5.73
N GLY A 98 -18.23 -21.65 4.97
CA GLY A 98 -18.39 -22.79 4.07
C GLY A 98 -18.95 -22.46 2.69
N SER A 99 -19.44 -21.23 2.46
CA SER A 99 -19.91 -20.82 1.13
C SER A 99 -18.75 -20.59 0.16
N GLN A 100 -19.03 -20.79 -1.13
CA GLN A 100 -18.09 -20.59 -2.22
C GLN A 100 -18.64 -19.52 -3.15
N VAL A 101 -17.86 -18.47 -3.40
CA VAL A 101 -18.25 -17.38 -4.31
C VAL A 101 -17.06 -17.01 -5.18
N SER A 102 -17.31 -16.63 -6.43
CA SER A 102 -16.24 -16.14 -7.30
C SER A 102 -15.73 -14.79 -6.81
N GLU A 103 -14.41 -14.58 -6.87
CA GLU A 103 -13.81 -13.30 -6.48
C GLU A 103 -14.38 -12.15 -7.31
N HIS A 104 -14.59 -12.39 -8.60
CA HIS A 104 -15.18 -11.41 -9.52
C HIS A 104 -16.59 -10.98 -9.10
N ALA A 105 -17.46 -11.91 -8.67
CA ALA A 105 -18.80 -11.57 -8.23
C ALA A 105 -18.77 -10.70 -6.96
N ILE A 106 -17.92 -11.03 -5.99
CA ILE A 106 -17.74 -10.22 -4.79
C ILE A 106 -17.26 -8.81 -5.17
N VAL A 107 -16.27 -8.70 -6.04
CA VAL A 107 -15.74 -7.39 -6.45
C VAL A 107 -16.83 -6.56 -7.14
N GLN A 108 -17.57 -7.12 -8.09
CA GLN A 108 -18.65 -6.42 -8.80
C GLN A 108 -19.77 -5.96 -7.86
N ASP A 109 -20.19 -6.80 -6.92
CA ASP A 109 -21.26 -6.47 -5.96
C ASP A 109 -20.91 -5.28 -5.06
N PHE A 110 -19.64 -5.15 -4.69
CA PHE A 110 -19.16 -4.06 -3.83
C PHE A 110 -18.81 -2.81 -4.64
N ILE A 111 -18.38 -2.95 -5.89
CA ILE A 111 -18.26 -1.80 -6.82
C ILE A 111 -19.63 -1.13 -7.03
N GLN A 112 -20.70 -1.92 -7.21
CA GLN A 112 -22.07 -1.39 -7.33
C GLN A 112 -22.55 -0.62 -6.08
N GLN A 113 -21.94 -0.88 -4.92
CA GLN A 113 -22.22 -0.17 -3.67
C GLN A 113 -21.32 1.06 -3.46
N ASN A 114 -20.62 1.53 -4.51
CA ASN A 114 -19.69 2.66 -4.50
C ASN A 114 -18.46 2.48 -3.61
N TYR A 115 -18.02 1.24 -3.37
CA TYR A 115 -16.71 1.01 -2.73
C TYR A 115 -15.57 1.06 -3.75
N SER A 116 -14.42 1.55 -3.31
CA SER A 116 -13.21 1.52 -4.13
C SER A 116 -12.77 0.08 -4.41
N GLU A 117 -12.55 -0.26 -5.68
CA GLU A 117 -12.03 -1.56 -6.11
C GLU A 117 -10.73 -1.93 -5.37
N ARG A 118 -9.84 -0.95 -5.17
CA ARG A 118 -8.59 -1.12 -4.43
C ARG A 118 -8.82 -1.52 -2.97
N ALA A 119 -9.81 -0.92 -2.32
CA ALA A 119 -10.14 -1.23 -0.93
C ALA A 119 -10.70 -2.66 -0.79
N ILE A 120 -11.52 -3.10 -1.75
CA ILE A 120 -12.09 -4.46 -1.77
C ILE A 120 -10.99 -5.53 -1.88
N TYR A 121 -10.09 -5.41 -2.87
CA TYR A 121 -8.98 -6.37 -3.04
C TYR A 121 -8.06 -6.40 -1.81
N LYS A 122 -7.84 -5.25 -1.18
CA LYS A 122 -7.03 -5.17 0.04
C LYS A 122 -7.66 -5.94 1.20
N VAL A 123 -8.97 -5.81 1.39
CA VAL A 123 -9.72 -6.56 2.41
C VAL A 123 -9.67 -8.05 2.12
N LEU A 124 -9.92 -8.46 0.88
CA LEU A 124 -9.85 -9.87 0.47
C LEU A 124 -8.46 -10.47 0.72
N HIS A 125 -7.40 -9.76 0.32
CA HIS A 125 -6.03 -10.21 0.56
C HIS A 125 -5.68 -10.27 2.06
N ALA A 126 -6.20 -9.36 2.88
CA ALA A 126 -6.06 -9.42 4.33
C ALA A 126 -6.78 -10.63 4.93
N MET A 127 -8.02 -10.91 4.50
CA MET A 127 -8.80 -12.07 4.95
C MET A 127 -8.15 -13.40 4.54
N VAL A 128 -7.55 -13.47 3.35
CA VAL A 128 -6.79 -14.65 2.90
C VAL A 128 -5.52 -14.84 3.72
N ARG A 129 -4.76 -13.77 3.99
CA ARG A 129 -3.57 -13.84 4.86
C ARG A 129 -3.89 -14.27 6.29
N ARG A 130 -5.04 -13.87 6.83
CA ARG A 130 -5.52 -14.30 8.16
C ARG A 130 -6.08 -15.74 8.16
N GLY A 131 -6.34 -16.32 6.99
CA GLY A 131 -6.92 -17.65 6.86
C GLY A 131 -8.45 -17.69 7.04
N ASP A 132 -9.12 -16.54 7.05
CA ASP A 132 -10.59 -16.44 7.09
C ASP A 132 -11.21 -16.94 5.78
N VAL A 133 -10.50 -16.72 4.67
CA VAL A 133 -10.91 -17.09 3.30
C VAL A 133 -9.77 -17.82 2.59
N GLN A 134 -10.10 -18.80 1.76
CA GLN A 134 -9.13 -19.56 0.97
C GLN A 134 -9.47 -19.53 -0.52
N TYR A 135 -8.43 -19.40 -1.36
CA TYR A 135 -8.56 -19.54 -2.80
C TYR A 135 -8.69 -21.02 -3.21
N ARG A 136 -9.62 -21.30 -4.11
CA ARG A 136 -9.78 -22.58 -4.81
C ARG A 136 -9.92 -22.35 -6.31
N MET A 137 -9.83 -23.43 -7.09
CA MET A 137 -9.96 -23.42 -8.55
C MET A 137 -9.05 -22.38 -9.22
N GLN A 138 -7.73 -22.51 -9.03
CA GLN A 138 -6.74 -21.57 -9.61
C GLN A 138 -7.02 -20.10 -9.26
N ARG A 139 -7.38 -19.83 -8.00
CA ARG A 139 -7.76 -18.50 -7.47
C ARG A 139 -9.04 -17.88 -8.03
N LYS A 140 -9.85 -18.60 -8.80
CA LYS A 140 -11.12 -18.07 -9.33
C LYS A 140 -12.24 -18.03 -8.29
N VAL A 141 -12.17 -18.89 -7.27
CA VAL A 141 -13.21 -19.06 -6.25
C VAL A 141 -12.63 -18.84 -4.87
N LEU A 142 -13.35 -18.10 -4.04
CA LEU A 142 -13.06 -17.91 -2.63
C LEU A 142 -14.00 -18.79 -1.81
N ILE A 143 -13.46 -19.45 -0.78
CA ILE A 143 -14.23 -20.24 0.20
C ILE A 143 -14.01 -19.65 1.58
N ARG A 144 -15.08 -19.37 2.32
CA ARG A 144 -14.96 -18.92 3.72
C ARG A 144 -14.70 -20.11 4.63
N VAL A 145 -13.64 -20.03 5.43
CA VAL A 145 -13.23 -21.13 6.31
C VAL A 145 -13.48 -20.80 7.79
N ARG A 146 -13.47 -19.52 8.17
CA ARG A 146 -13.76 -19.03 9.53
C ARG A 146 -14.63 -17.77 9.54
#